data_AF-A0A9D2M3X3-F1
#
_entry.id   AF-A0A9D2M3X3-F1
#
_cell.length_a   1.000
_cell.length_b   1.000
_cell.length_c   1.000
_cell.angle_alpha   90.00
_cell.angle_beta   90.00
_cell.angle_gamma   90.00
#
_symmetry.space_group_name_H-M   'P 1'
#
loop_
_entity.id
_entity.type
_entity.pdbx_description
1 polymer ?
#
loop_
_entity_poly.entity_id
_entity_poly.type
_entity_poly.pdbx_seq_one_letter_code
_entity_poly.pdbx_strand_id
1 'polypeptide(L)'
;MKKTTKNIIFAAVIFALAGGLWLIRLGAQPGKSALVEVIGGETQTISLETDGIYHIEDAQLPVTLEVKDGKIRFIDSQCPDHLCEGFGWVQTEYDSAVCVPAGVSVRVKAQ
;
A
#
# COMPACT_ATOMS: atom_id res chain seq x y z
N MET A 1 50.19 -16.48 12.01
CA MET A 1 48.80 -16.50 12.51
C MET A 1 48.06 -15.15 12.44
N LYS A 2 48.70 -13.98 12.21
CA LYS A 2 47.99 -12.67 12.17
C LYS A 2 47.21 -12.35 10.88
N LYS A 3 47.52 -13.04 9.77
CA LYS A 3 46.97 -12.74 8.43
C LYS A 3 45.53 -13.23 8.27
N THR A 4 45.21 -14.38 8.86
CA THR A 4 43.88 -15.01 8.79
C THR A 4 42.82 -14.22 9.57
N THR A 5 43.18 -13.68 10.74
CA THR A 5 42.28 -12.85 11.57
C THR A 5 41.86 -11.57 10.85
N LYS A 6 42.78 -10.92 10.12
CA LYS A 6 42.44 -9.74 9.30
C LYS A 6 41.45 -10.06 8.18
N ASN A 7 41.58 -11.24 7.55
CA ASN A 7 40.66 -11.66 6.50
C ASN A 7 39.26 -12.00 7.05
N ILE A 8 39.18 -12.60 8.24
CA ILE A 8 37.90 -12.91 8.89
C ILE A 8 37.18 -11.62 9.29
N ILE A 9 37.89 -10.64 9.85
CA ILE A 9 37.30 -9.33 10.19
C ILE A 9 36.80 -8.64 8.93
N PHE A 10 37.58 -8.66 7.84
CA PHE A 10 37.17 -8.06 6.57
C PHE A 10 35.92 -8.74 5.98
N ALA A 11 35.87 -10.07 6.02
CA ALA A 11 34.70 -10.83 5.57
C ALA A 11 33.46 -10.55 6.43
N ALA A 12 33.61 -10.42 7.75
CA ALA A 12 32.51 -10.11 8.66
C ALA A 12 31.92 -8.72 8.40
N VAL A 13 32.76 -7.72 8.10
CA VAL A 13 32.30 -6.36 7.76
C VAL A 13 31.51 -6.37 6.45
N ILE A 14 31.96 -7.09 5.43
CA ILE A 14 31.21 -7.22 4.16
C ILE A 14 29.86 -7.91 4.40
N PHE A 15 29.83 -8.95 5.21
CA PHE A 15 28.59 -9.66 5.54
C PHE A 15 27.60 -8.78 6.31
N ALA A 16 28.09 -7.97 7.26
CA ALA A 16 27.28 -7.01 8.00
C ALA A 16 26.71 -5.91 7.09
N LEU A 17 27.51 -5.39 6.15
CA LEU A 17 27.06 -4.42 5.17
C LEU A 17 26.01 -5.01 4.20
N ALA A 18 26.26 -6.21 3.68
CA ALA A 18 25.31 -6.90 2.80
C ALA A 18 23.99 -7.23 3.52
N GLY A 19 24.07 -7.70 4.78
CA GLY A 19 22.91 -7.95 5.62
C GLY A 19 22.12 -6.68 5.94
N GLY A 20 22.80 -5.58 6.27
CA GLY A 20 22.17 -4.28 6.48
C GLY A 20 21.47 -3.76 5.22
N LEU A 21 22.11 -3.87 4.05
CA LEU A 21 21.52 -3.46 2.78
C LEU A 21 20.27 -4.29 2.43
N TRP A 22 20.32 -5.60 2.70
CA TRP A 22 19.20 -6.51 2.48
C TRP A 22 18.01 -6.16 3.39
N LEU A 23 18.26 -5.86 4.67
CA LEU A 23 17.22 -5.42 5.62
C LEU A 23 16.55 -4.10 5.20
N ILE A 24 17.31 -3.15 4.65
CA ILE A 24 16.74 -1.88 4.16
C ILE A 24 15.86 -2.13 2.93
N ARG A 25 16.26 -3.04 2.03
CA ARG A 25 15.46 -3.41 0.86
C ARG A 25 14.15 -4.14 1.22
N LEU A 26 14.10 -4.82 2.37
CA LEU A 26 12.86 -5.42 2.89
C LEU A 26 11.84 -4.36 3.33
N GLY A 27 12.28 -3.17 3.74
CA GLY A 27 11.40 -2.06 4.15
C GLY A 27 11.04 -1.07 3.04
N ALA A 28 11.81 -1.04 1.94
CA ALA A 28 11.55 -0.14 0.81
C ALA A 28 10.48 -0.75 -0.12
N GLN A 29 9.21 -0.45 0.13
CA GLN A 29 8.17 -0.62 -0.88
C GLN A 29 8.38 0.44 -1.97
N PRO A 30 8.41 0.09 -3.26
CA PRO A 30 8.41 1.10 -4.33
C PRO A 30 7.18 2.00 -4.17
N GLY A 31 7.31 3.29 -4.50
CA GLY A 31 6.22 4.25 -4.41
C GLY A 31 5.01 3.77 -5.21
N LYS A 32 3.97 3.34 -4.48
CA LYS A 32 2.72 2.88 -5.07
C LYS A 32 1.68 3.96 -4.84
N SER A 33 0.87 4.23 -5.87
CA SER A 33 -0.28 5.13 -5.77
C SER A 33 -1.55 4.32 -6.03
N ALA A 34 -2.59 4.57 -5.25
CA ALA A 34 -3.93 4.06 -5.55
C ALA A 34 -4.70 5.11 -6.34
N LEU A 35 -5.24 4.70 -7.48
CA LEU A 35 -6.26 5.45 -8.19
C LEU A 35 -7.61 5.10 -7.58
N VAL A 36 -8.29 6.12 -7.06
CA VAL A 36 -9.66 6.02 -6.58
C VAL A 36 -10.56 6.65 -7.62
N GLU A 37 -11.37 5.83 -8.26
CA GLU A 37 -12.31 6.25 -9.30
C GLU A 37 -13.74 6.14 -8.76
N VAL A 38 -14.41 7.29 -8.70
CA VAL A 38 -15.81 7.41 -8.31
C VAL A 38 -16.65 7.48 -9.58
N ILE A 39 -17.65 6.61 -9.71
CA ILE A 39 -18.56 6.54 -10.86
C ILE A 39 -19.34 7.85 -10.94
N GLY A 40 -19.13 8.59 -12.02
CA GLY A 40 -19.76 9.90 -12.25
C GLY A 40 -19.08 11.08 -11.55
N GLY A 41 -17.92 10.86 -10.91
CA GLY A 41 -17.08 11.89 -10.28
C GLY A 41 -15.69 12.00 -10.91
N GLU A 42 -14.81 12.78 -10.28
CA GLU A 42 -13.41 12.87 -10.68
C GLU A 42 -12.59 11.68 -10.18
N THR A 43 -11.63 11.22 -10.98
CA THR A 43 -10.63 10.23 -10.52
C THR A 43 -9.64 10.92 -9.59
N GLN A 44 -9.60 10.50 -8.33
CA GLN A 44 -8.66 10.99 -7.35
C GLN A 44 -7.46 10.04 -7.24
N THR A 45 -6.25 10.59 -7.14
CA THR A 45 -5.05 9.78 -6.89
C THR A 45 -4.66 9.92 -5.42
N ILE A 46 -4.65 8.80 -4.70
CA ILE A 46 -4.23 8.72 -3.31
C ILE A 46 -2.86 8.05 -3.26
N SER A 47 -1.87 8.72 -2.69
CA SER A 47 -0.55 8.11 -2.46
C SER A 47 -0.67 7.02 -1.39
N LEU A 48 -0.11 5.84 -1.65
CA LEU A 48 -0.05 4.77 -0.63
C LEU A 48 1.14 4.92 0.32
N GLU A 49 2.02 5.89 0.08
CA GLU A 49 3.16 6.17 0.97
C GLU A 49 2.76 6.87 2.26
N THR A 50 1.63 7.61 2.22
CA THR A 50 1.14 8.37 3.36
C THR A 50 -0.02 7.63 3.99
N ASP A 51 0.22 7.07 5.18
CA ASP A 51 -0.82 6.48 6.00
C ASP A 51 -1.89 7.53 6.36
N GLY A 52 -3.16 7.16 6.26
CA GLY A 52 -4.26 8.09 6.47
C GLY A 52 -5.65 7.49 6.27
N ILE A 53 -6.66 8.23 6.74
CA ILE A 53 -8.07 7.92 6.52
C ILE A 53 -8.62 8.94 5.53
N TYR A 54 -9.29 8.45 4.49
CA TYR A 54 -9.84 9.25 3.40
C TYR A 54 -11.35 9.05 3.33
N HIS A 55 -12.09 10.14 3.46
CA HIS A 55 -13.55 10.14 3.36
C HIS A 55 -13.96 10.58 1.97
N ILE A 56 -14.73 9.73 1.28
CA ILE A 56 -15.28 10.00 -0.04
C ILE A 56 -16.77 10.29 0.15
N GLU A 57 -17.12 11.57 0.21
CA GLU A 57 -18.50 12.03 0.39
C GLU A 57 -19.21 12.30 -0.95
N ASP A 58 -18.45 12.52 -2.02
CA ASP A 58 -18.96 12.88 -3.35
C ASP A 58 -19.47 11.69 -4.20
N ALA A 59 -19.55 10.50 -3.60
CA ALA A 59 -20.02 9.28 -4.24
C ALA A 59 -21.55 9.09 -4.06
N GLN A 60 -22.15 8.06 -4.68
CA GLN A 60 -23.58 7.78 -4.46
C GLN A 60 -23.91 7.50 -2.99
N LEU A 61 -22.97 6.89 -2.27
CA LEU A 61 -23.04 6.68 -0.82
C LEU A 61 -21.67 7.02 -0.21
N PRO A 62 -21.63 7.61 0.99
CA PRO A 62 -20.37 7.89 1.68
C PRO A 62 -19.58 6.60 1.92
N VAL A 63 -18.29 6.64 1.60
CA VAL A 63 -17.35 5.56 1.93
C VAL A 63 -16.08 6.13 2.55
N THR A 64 -15.49 5.36 3.45
CA THR A 64 -14.24 5.68 4.12
C THR A 64 -13.18 4.64 3.75
N LEU A 65 -12.05 5.13 3.27
CA LEU A 65 -10.87 4.35 2.90
C LEU A 65 -9.76 4.55 3.93
N GLU A 66 -8.99 3.52 4.19
CA GLU A 66 -7.77 3.59 5.01
C GLU A 66 -6.57 3.22 4.15
N VAL A 67 -5.55 4.06 4.19
CA VAL A 67 -4.21 3.76 3.68
C VAL A 67 -3.30 3.45 4.86
N LYS A 68 -2.60 2.33 4.78
CA LYS A 68 -1.61 1.93 5.77
C LYS A 68 -0.53 1.04 5.18
N ASP A 69 0.74 1.32 5.49
CA ASP A 69 1.89 0.50 5.10
C ASP A 69 1.93 0.20 3.58
N GLY A 70 1.57 1.16 2.73
CA GLY A 70 1.55 0.96 1.27
C GLY A 70 0.34 0.21 0.73
N LYS A 71 -0.75 0.10 1.52
CA LYS A 71 -1.96 -0.66 1.18
C LYS A 71 -3.19 0.19 1.42
N ILE A 72 -4.27 -0.09 0.70
CA ILE A 72 -5.55 0.60 0.85
C ILE A 72 -6.69 -0.39 1.08
N ARG A 73 -7.68 -0.04 1.90
CA ARG A 73 -8.90 -0.83 2.10
C ARG A 73 -10.11 0.04 2.38
N PHE A 74 -11.30 -0.52 2.20
CA PHE A 74 -12.54 0.04 2.73
C PHE A 74 -12.65 -0.29 4.22
N ILE A 75 -12.97 0.69 5.06
CA ILE A 75 -13.16 0.50 6.51
C ILE A 75 -14.58 0.79 6.99
N ASP A 76 -15.31 1.65 6.29
CA ASP A 76 -16.71 1.98 6.58
C ASP A 76 -17.36 2.43 5.29
N SER A 77 -18.31 1.66 4.80
CA SER A 77 -19.09 1.97 3.61
C SER A 77 -20.56 1.97 3.99
N GLN A 78 -21.30 3.04 3.70
CA GLN A 78 -22.74 3.12 3.99
C GLN A 78 -23.59 2.24 3.05
N CYS A 79 -23.00 1.21 2.45
CA CYS A 79 -23.67 0.25 1.57
C CYS A 79 -24.28 -0.89 2.39
N PRO A 80 -25.47 -1.39 2.01
CA PRO A 80 -26.20 -2.37 2.81
C PRO A 80 -25.52 -3.75 2.91
N ASP A 81 -24.58 -4.04 1.99
CA ASP A 81 -23.93 -5.34 1.88
C ASP A 81 -22.56 -5.39 2.56
N HIS A 82 -21.92 -4.24 2.83
CA HIS A 82 -20.57 -4.10 3.41
C HIS A 82 -19.49 -5.03 2.80
N LEU A 83 -19.71 -5.55 1.58
CA LEU A 83 -18.84 -6.57 0.98
C LEU A 83 -17.44 -6.02 0.64
N CYS A 84 -17.35 -4.73 0.30
CA CYS A 84 -16.10 -4.05 0.01
C CYS A 84 -15.16 -4.00 1.22
N GLU A 85 -15.69 -3.90 2.44
CA GLU A 85 -14.88 -3.94 3.69
C GLU A 85 -14.28 -5.33 3.92
N GLY A 86 -15.01 -6.38 3.54
CA GLY A 86 -14.55 -7.77 3.60
C GLY A 86 -13.41 -8.10 2.64
N PHE A 87 -13.18 -7.29 1.60
CA PHE A 87 -12.09 -7.49 0.64
C PHE A 87 -10.70 -7.28 1.28
N GLY A 88 -10.62 -6.43 2.30
CA GLY A 88 -9.37 -6.16 3.02
C GLY A 88 -8.36 -5.33 2.22
N TRP A 89 -7.07 -5.62 2.43
CA TRP A 89 -5.97 -4.79 1.93
C TRP A 89 -5.67 -5.03 0.45
N VAL A 90 -5.79 -3.97 -0.34
CA VAL A 90 -5.40 -3.87 -1.75
C VAL A 90 -4.00 -3.25 -1.81
N GLN A 91 -3.02 -3.97 -2.37
CA GLN A 91 -1.61 -3.54 -2.36
C GLN A 91 -0.82 -3.90 -3.64
N THR A 92 -1.35 -4.80 -4.46
CA THR A 92 -0.69 -5.31 -5.65
C THR A 92 -1.09 -4.46 -6.85
N GLU A 93 -0.16 -4.21 -7.78
CA GLU A 93 -0.53 -3.55 -9.04
C GLU A 93 -1.64 -4.34 -9.74
N TYR A 94 -2.65 -3.63 -10.25
CA TYR A 94 -3.86 -4.17 -10.86
C TYR A 94 -4.87 -4.83 -9.91
N ASP A 95 -4.55 -5.01 -8.62
CA ASP A 95 -5.60 -5.35 -7.66
C ASP A 95 -6.61 -4.20 -7.55
N SER A 96 -7.87 -4.58 -7.38
CA SER A 96 -8.96 -3.63 -7.24
C SER A 96 -10.00 -4.11 -6.26
N ALA A 97 -10.56 -3.17 -5.50
CA ALA A 97 -11.73 -3.38 -4.67
C ALA A 97 -12.81 -2.37 -5.09
N VAL A 98 -14.06 -2.81 -5.13
CA VAL A 98 -15.18 -1.99 -5.65
C VAL A 98 -16.36 -2.09 -4.71
N CYS A 99 -16.89 -0.94 -4.31
CA CYS A 99 -18.19 -0.81 -3.69
C CYS A 99 -19.20 -0.44 -4.77
N VAL A 100 -19.87 -1.43 -5.35
CA VAL A 100 -20.83 -1.22 -6.44
C VAL A 100 -22.01 -0.33 -6.02
N PRO A 101 -22.65 -0.52 -4.84
CA PRO A 101 -23.76 0.34 -4.43
C PRO A 101 -23.36 1.80 -4.20
N ALA A 102 -22.14 2.06 -3.71
CA ALA A 102 -21.62 3.40 -3.52
C ALA A 102 -21.04 4.02 -4.80
N GLY A 103 -20.82 3.20 -5.85
CA GLY A 103 -20.18 3.63 -7.09
C GLY A 103 -18.71 4.00 -6.92
N VAL A 104 -17.98 3.38 -5.99
CA VAL A 104 -16.56 3.68 -5.75
C VAL A 104 -15.69 2.48 -6.09
N SER A 105 -14.65 2.70 -6.87
CA SER A 105 -13.65 1.70 -7.21
C SER A 105 -12.25 2.19 -6.84
N VAL A 106 -11.46 1.30 -6.26
CA VAL A 106 -10.07 1.55 -5.89
C VAL A 106 -9.21 0.59 -6.68
N ARG A 107 -8.19 1.11 -7.37
CA ARG A 107 -7.20 0.31 -8.11
C ARG A 107 -5.80 0.78 -7.78
N VAL A 108 -4.90 -0.15 -7.50
CA VAL A 108 -3.49 0.18 -7.26
C VAL A 108 -2.73 0.21 -8.59
N LYS A 109 -1.96 1.27 -8.83
CA LYS A 109 -0.98 1.35 -9.91
C LYS A 109 0.42 1.58 -9.35
N ALA A 110 1.38 0.83 -9.86
CA ALA A 110 2.78 1.19 -9.72
C ALA A 110 3.05 2.37 -10.68
N GLN A 111 3.57 3.47 -10.15
CA GLN A 111 4.05 4.60 -10.97
C GLN A 111 5.52 4.43 -11.30
#